data_AF-A0A3Q7HNP9-F1
#
_entry.id   AF-A0A3Q7HNP9-F1
#
_cell.length_a   1.000
_cell.length_b   1.000
_cell.length_c   1.000
_cell.angle_alpha   90.00
_cell.angle_beta   90.00
_cell.angle_gamma   90.00
#
_symmetry.space_group_name_H-M   'P 1'
#
loop_
_entity.id
_entity.type
_entity.pdbx_description
1 polymer ?
#
loop_
_entity_poly.entity_id
_entity_poly.type
_entity_poly.pdbx_seq_one_letter_code
_entity_poly.pdbx_strand_id
1 'polypeptide(L)'
;MKLQGLVTELHKYEANIQVLGSKATVYGKGKTSPFRSSQVNANDLHGGISLVLVSLSAEGITEISATSHVDRGYENLEMKLQGLTSKDQRASLKNNWGC
;
A
#
# COMPACT_ATOMS: atom_id res chain seq x y z
N MET A 1 -5.06 -1.86 18.76
CA MET A 1 -5.82 -0.81 18.05
C MET A 1 -5.12 -0.37 16.73
N LYS A 2 -4.44 -1.28 16.00
CA LYS A 2 -3.66 -0.95 14.79
C LYS A 2 -4.35 -1.29 13.45
N LEU A 3 -5.44 -2.05 13.47
CA LEU A 3 -6.11 -2.54 12.25
C LEU A 3 -6.82 -1.43 11.45
N GLN A 4 -7.25 -0.34 12.09
CA GLN A 4 -8.05 0.70 11.44
C GLN A 4 -7.27 1.51 10.40
N GLY A 5 -5.97 1.75 10.63
CA GLY A 5 -5.15 2.55 9.71
C GLY A 5 -4.94 1.88 8.35
N LEU A 6 -4.51 0.62 8.35
CA LEU A 6 -4.29 -0.15 7.12
C LEU A 6 -5.58 -0.37 6.33
N VAL A 7 -6.69 -0.67 7.01
CA VAL A 7 -7.97 -0.97 6.35
C VAL A 7 -8.51 0.26 5.61
N THR A 8 -8.37 1.44 6.21
CA THR A 8 -8.79 2.71 5.57
C THR A 8 -8.06 2.95 4.25
N GLU A 9 -6.76 2.64 4.21
CA GLU A 9 -5.97 2.77 2.98
C GLU A 9 -6.32 1.68 1.96
N LEU A 10 -6.62 0.45 2.39
CA LEU A 10 -7.09 -0.62 1.50
C LEU A 10 -8.46 -0.32 0.88
N HIS A 11 -9.34 0.37 1.59
CA HIS A 11 -10.60 0.86 1.01
C HIS A 11 -10.37 1.83 -0.15
N LYS A 12 -9.26 2.59 -0.18
CA LYS A 12 -8.93 3.47 -1.32
C LYS A 12 -8.58 2.71 -2.59
N TYR A 13 -8.09 1.48 -2.47
CA TYR A 13 -7.92 0.55 -3.59
C TYR A 13 -9.23 -0.14 -3.99
N GLU A 14 -10.35 0.32 -3.43
CA GLU A 14 -11.67 -0.30 -3.53
C GLU A 14 -11.68 -1.76 -3.04
N ALA A 15 -10.80 -2.13 -2.10
CA ALA A 15 -10.83 -3.44 -1.48
C ALA A 15 -12.06 -3.56 -0.57
N ASN A 16 -12.84 -4.63 -0.73
CA ASN A 16 -14.00 -4.85 0.12
C ASN A 16 -13.57 -5.55 1.42
N ILE A 17 -13.40 -4.76 2.48
CA ILE A 17 -12.95 -5.24 3.80
C ILE A 17 -13.95 -4.78 4.85
N GLN A 18 -14.37 -5.69 5.71
CA GLN A 18 -15.30 -5.42 6.80
C GLN A 18 -14.64 -5.76 8.13
N VAL A 19 -14.51 -4.76 9.00
CA VAL A 19 -13.85 -4.90 10.30
C VAL A 19 -14.90 -4.93 11.39
N LEU A 20 -14.89 -5.99 12.19
CA LEU A 20 -15.75 -6.16 13.36
C LEU A 20 -14.87 -6.40 14.58
N GLY A 21 -14.71 -5.36 15.41
CA GLY A 21 -13.87 -5.41 16.60
C GLY A 21 -12.41 -5.74 16.27
N SER A 22 -11.96 -6.93 16.67
CA SER A 22 -10.61 -7.46 16.43
C SER A 22 -10.48 -8.29 15.16
N LYS A 23 -11.59 -8.53 14.45
CA LYS A 23 -11.64 -9.40 13.28
C LYS A 23 -11.83 -8.57 12.02
N ALA A 24 -11.05 -8.85 10.98
CA ALA A 24 -11.23 -8.28 9.65
C ALA A 24 -11.62 -9.41 8.68
N THR A 25 -12.72 -9.21 7.96
CA THR A 25 -13.19 -10.10 6.89
C THR A 25 -12.89 -9.45 5.56
N VAL A 26 -12.10 -10.11 4.72
CA VAL A 26 -11.69 -9.61 3.40
C VAL A 26 -12.48 -10.35 2.33
N TYR A 27 -13.23 -9.61 1.51
CA TYR A 27 -13.95 -10.15 0.37
C TYR A 27 -13.08 -9.98 -0.89
N GLY A 28 -12.58 -11.09 -1.43
CA GLY A 28 -11.73 -11.08 -2.62
C GLY A 28 -12.50 -10.64 -3.86
N LYS A 29 -11.92 -9.73 -4.64
CA LYS A 29 -12.52 -9.16 -5.86
C LYS A 29 -12.43 -10.07 -7.12
N GLY A 30 -11.90 -11.29 -6.98
CA GLY A 30 -11.65 -12.18 -8.13
C GLY A 30 -10.55 -11.63 -9.06
N LYS A 31 -10.21 -12.37 -10.12
CA LYS A 31 -9.18 -11.94 -11.09
C LYS A 31 -9.65 -10.85 -12.05
N THR A 32 -10.97 -10.63 -12.15
CA THR A 32 -11.59 -9.78 -13.17
C THR A 32 -11.77 -8.33 -12.72
N SER A 33 -11.58 -8.03 -11.43
CA SER A 33 -11.69 -6.68 -10.88
C SER A 33 -10.38 -6.30 -10.20
N PRO A 34 -9.42 -5.75 -10.97
CA PRO A 34 -8.14 -5.32 -10.43
C PRO A 34 -8.33 -4.22 -9.38
N PHE A 35 -7.36 -4.10 -8.47
CA PHE A 35 -7.36 -3.01 -7.52
C PHE A 35 -7.15 -1.68 -8.26
N ARG A 36 -7.78 -0.61 -7.77
CA ARG A 36 -7.65 0.70 -8.39
C ARG A 36 -6.46 1.43 -7.78
N SER A 37 -5.57 1.99 -8.61
CA SER A 37 -4.47 2.79 -8.08
C SER A 37 -4.98 4.06 -7.38
N SER A 38 -4.37 4.40 -6.26
CA SER A 38 -4.78 5.55 -5.44
C SER A 38 -3.59 6.11 -4.64
N GLN A 39 -3.78 7.25 -4.00
CA GLN A 39 -2.78 7.83 -3.10
C GLN A 39 -3.01 7.32 -1.67
N VAL A 40 -2.03 6.59 -1.14
CA VAL A 40 -2.14 5.96 0.18
C VAL A 40 -1.01 6.35 1.13
N ASN A 41 -1.24 6.21 2.43
CA ASN A 41 -0.30 6.63 3.47
C ASN A 41 0.15 5.45 4.35
N ALA A 42 1.45 5.20 4.41
CA ALA A 42 2.04 4.05 5.11
C ALA A 42 2.43 4.39 6.57
N ASN A 43 1.46 4.42 7.50
CA ASN A 43 1.73 4.76 8.90
C ASN A 43 2.46 3.68 9.73
N ASP A 44 2.66 2.47 9.21
CA ASP A 44 3.28 1.35 9.93
C ASP A 44 4.23 0.55 9.00
N LEU A 45 5.28 -0.06 9.56
CA LEU A 45 6.26 -0.89 8.86
C LEU A 45 5.60 -2.00 8.01
N HIS A 46 4.75 -2.82 8.64
CA HIS A 46 4.07 -3.94 7.96
C HIS A 46 2.92 -3.45 7.06
N GLY A 47 2.29 -2.33 7.42
CA GLY A 47 1.26 -1.70 6.59
C GLY A 47 1.82 -1.20 5.27
N GLY A 48 3.01 -0.57 5.29
CA GLY A 48 3.68 -0.07 4.10
C GLY A 48 3.95 -1.14 3.06
N ILE A 49 4.52 -2.29 3.45
CA ILE A 49 4.78 -3.40 2.52
C ILE A 49 3.48 -3.98 1.96
N SER A 50 2.43 -4.07 2.80
CA SER A 50 1.14 -4.57 2.35
C SER A 50 0.55 -3.66 1.26
N LEU A 51 0.64 -2.34 1.43
CA LEU A 51 0.17 -1.35 0.44
C LEU A 51 0.99 -1.42 -0.85
N VAL A 52 2.31 -1.63 -0.75
CA VAL A 52 3.18 -1.86 -1.91
C VAL A 52 2.73 -3.10 -2.70
N LEU A 53 2.53 -4.24 -2.03
CA LEU A 53 2.11 -5.46 -2.71
C LEU A 53 0.74 -5.30 -3.39
N VAL A 54 -0.19 -4.60 -2.75
CA VAL A 54 -1.49 -4.27 -3.34
C VAL A 54 -1.31 -3.36 -4.55
N SER A 55 -0.43 -2.36 -4.49
CA SER A 55 -0.15 -1.47 -5.62
C SER A 55 0.43 -2.19 -6.85
N LEU A 56 1.19 -3.27 -6.66
CA LEU A 56 1.68 -4.14 -7.75
C LEU A 56 0.55 -4.98 -8.37
N SER A 57 -0.53 -5.21 -7.64
CA SER A 57 -1.73 -5.88 -8.17
C SER A 57 -2.76 -4.88 -8.68
N ALA A 58 -2.53 -3.58 -8.50
CA ALA A 58 -3.42 -2.53 -8.93
C ALA A 58 -3.10 -2.11 -10.37
N GLU A 59 -4.13 -1.68 -11.09
CA GLU A 59 -3.96 -1.06 -12.39
C GLU A 59 -3.71 0.44 -12.23
N GLY A 60 -2.59 0.90 -12.78
CA GLY A 60 -2.18 2.30 -12.78
C GLY A 60 -1.05 2.63 -11.82
N ILE A 61 -0.87 3.93 -11.59
CA ILE A 61 0.20 4.48 -10.76
C ILE A 61 -0.35 4.77 -9.37
N THR A 62 0.30 4.21 -8.35
CA THR A 62 -0.05 4.41 -6.95
C THR A 62 1.03 5.25 -6.29
N GLU A 63 0.65 6.28 -5.55
CA GLU A 63 1.59 7.09 -4.76
C GLU A 63 1.45 6.71 -3.28
N ILE A 64 2.56 6.31 -2.66
CA ILE A 64 2.60 5.93 -1.24
C ILE A 64 3.41 6.97 -0.48
N SER A 65 2.78 7.62 0.49
CA SER A 65 3.36 8.68 1.33
C SER A 65 3.65 8.18 2.75
N ALA A 66 4.50 8.91 3.49
CA ALA A 66 4.88 8.67 4.89
C ALA A 66 5.68 7.37 5.16
N THR A 67 6.75 7.15 4.41
CA THR A 67 7.71 6.04 4.60
C THR A 67 8.62 6.16 5.84
N SER A 68 8.48 7.20 6.66
CA SER A 68 9.35 7.48 7.82
C SER A 68 9.38 6.36 8.87
N HIS A 69 8.38 5.47 8.91
CA HIS A 69 8.39 4.26 9.74
C HIS A 69 8.92 3.01 9.02
N VAL A 70 8.90 2.98 7.69
CA VAL A 70 9.39 1.88 6.85
C VAL A 70 10.92 1.86 6.83
N ASP A 71 11.55 3.04 6.84
CA ASP A 71 13.02 3.19 6.82
C ASP A 71 13.72 2.51 8.01
N ARG A 72 13.03 2.35 9.16
CA ARG A 72 13.60 1.67 10.34
C ARG A 72 13.79 0.16 10.19
N GLY A 73 13.17 -0.47 9.19
CA GLY A 73 13.29 -1.92 8.96
C GLY A 73 13.49 -2.32 7.49
N TYR A 74 13.26 -1.40 6.55
CA TYR A 74 13.44 -1.62 5.12
C TYR A 74 14.08 -0.38 4.49
N GLU A 75 15.38 -0.21 4.73
CA GLU A 75 16.19 0.76 3.99
C GLU A 75 16.11 0.49 2.49
N ASN A 76 15.92 1.56 1.70
CA ASN A 76 15.88 1.53 0.24
C ASN A 76 14.79 0.63 -0.36
N LEU A 77 13.62 0.55 0.27
CA LEU A 77 12.47 -0.20 -0.28
C LEU A 77 12.11 0.28 -1.70
N GLU A 78 12.17 1.59 -1.95
CA GLU A 78 11.93 2.19 -3.26
C GLU A 78 12.82 1.58 -4.35
N MET A 79 14.11 1.48 -4.05
CA MET A 79 15.12 1.01 -5.00
C MET A 79 14.97 -0.48 -5.30
N LYS A 80 14.63 -1.28 -4.28
CA LYS A 80 14.35 -2.72 -4.45
C LYS A 80 13.07 -2.95 -5.25
N LEU A 81 12.06 -2.11 -5.07
CA LEU A 81 10.81 -2.21 -5.80
C LEU A 81 10.97 -1.76 -7.25
N GLN A 82 11.71 -0.68 -7.52
CA GLN A 82 12.00 -0.25 -8.89
C GLN A 82 12.65 -1.35 -9.76
N GLY A 83 13.40 -2.28 -9.15
CA GLY A 83 13.95 -3.45 -9.85
C GLY A 83 12.96 -4.60 -10.09
N LEU A 84 11.83 -4.63 -9.38
CA LEU A 84 10.84 -5.72 -9.43
C LEU A 84 9.56 -5.35 -10.19
N THR A 85 9.23 -4.06 -10.30
CA THR A 85 8.03 -3.59 -11.01
C THR A 85 8.31 -3.17 -12.46
N SER A 86 7.37 -3.50 -13.34
CA SER A 86 7.33 -3.08 -14.74
C SER A 86 6.87 -1.61 -14.86
N LYS A 87 7.33 -0.86 -15.88
CA LYS A 87 7.04 0.59 -16.07
C LYS A 87 5.57 1.02 -15.90
N ASP A 88 4.62 0.12 -16.16
CA ASP A 88 3.18 0.39 -16.07
C ASP A 88 2.62 0.37 -14.64
N GLN A 89 3.32 -0.22 -13.66
CA GLN A 89 2.87 -0.35 -12.27
C GLN A 89 3.82 0.38 -11.31
N ARG A 90 3.83 1.71 -11.40
CA ARG A 90 4.76 2.52 -10.62
C ARG A 90 4.21 2.80 -9.23
N ALA A 91 4.86 2.26 -8.21
CA ALA A 91 4.69 2.72 -6.83
C ALA A 91 5.68 3.87 -6.58
N SER A 92 5.18 5.11 -6.49
CA SER A 92 6.00 6.28 -6.20
C SER A 92 6.04 6.49 -4.69
N LEU A 93 7.22 6.41 -4.08
CA LEU A 93 7.39 6.73 -2.65
C LEU A 93 7.76 8.21 -2.55
N LYS A 94 6.88 9.02 -1.93
CA LYS A 94 7.23 10.42 -1.63
C LYS A 94 7.91 10.49 -0.28
N ASN A 95 9.20 10.72 -0.32
CA ASN A 95 10.02 10.88 0.87
C ASN A 95 10.12 12.40 1.14
N ASN A 96 9.43 12.91 2.17
CA ASN A 96 9.57 14.30 2.61
C ASN A 96 10.88 14.46 3.39
N TRP A 97 12.02 14.37 2.71
CA TRP A 97 13.28 14.90 3.21
C TRP A 97 13.40 16.33 2.71
N GLY A 98 12.58 17.21 3.28
CA GLY A 98 12.81 18.64 3.22
C GLY A 98 13.93 18.98 4.20
N CYS A 99 15.09 19.33 3.65
CA CYS A 99 15.84 20.45 4.21
C CYS A 99 15.33 21.71 3.53
#